data_AF-A0A3R7ANR1-F1
#
_entry.id   AF-A0A3R7ANR1-F1
#
_cell.length_a   1.000
_cell.length_b   1.000
_cell.length_c   1.000
_cell.angle_alpha   90.00
_cell.angle_beta   90.00
_cell.angle_gamma   90.00
#
_symmetry.space_group_name_H-M   'P 1'
#
loop_
_entity.id
_entity.type
_entity.pdbx_description
1 polymer ?
#
loop_
_entity_poly.entity_id
_entity_poly.type
_entity_poly.pdbx_seq_one_letter_code
_entity_poly.pdbx_strand_id
1 'polypeptide(L)'
;MGIDVGTTNIAILALDIHSRSVETLSTVRSDSEVTSKKNKAHGWSGWDAEKTVKLVFKAVATAASKVDPRRIEGIAYHFKTLYDKIINEEVPKRSS
;
A
#
# COMPACT_ATOMS: atom_id res chain seq x y z
N MET A 1 10.27 10.00 -2.46
CA MET A 1 8.98 9.48 -2.93
C MET A 1 8.20 8.91 -1.74
N GLY A 2 6.97 9.35 -1.53
CA GLY A 2 6.06 8.80 -0.53
C GLY A 2 5.11 7.78 -1.15
N ILE A 3 4.91 6.66 -0.47
CA ILE A 3 3.94 5.61 -0.81
C ILE A 3 2.90 5.59 0.31
N ASP A 4 1.65 5.91 0.01
CA ASP A 4 0.54 5.82 0.94
C ASP A 4 -0.42 4.72 0.50
N VAL A 5 -0.49 3.65 1.27
CA VAL A 5 -1.34 2.48 0.99
C VAL A 5 -2.55 2.53 1.91
N GLY A 6 -3.62 3.10 1.39
CA GLY A 6 -4.93 3.11 2.02
C GLY A 6 -5.77 1.89 1.68
N THR A 7 -6.91 1.77 2.38
CA THR A 7 -7.88 0.68 2.20
C THR A 7 -8.58 0.74 0.84
N THR A 8 -8.77 1.95 0.29
CA THR A 8 -9.52 2.20 -0.94
C THR A 8 -8.62 2.65 -2.08
N ASN A 9 -7.53 3.36 -1.78
CA ASN A 9 -6.63 3.93 -2.76
C ASN A 9 -5.18 3.74 -2.30
N ILE A 10 -4.30 3.61 -3.28
CA ILE A 10 -2.86 3.65 -3.12
C ILE A 10 -2.37 4.90 -3.84
N ALA A 11 -1.69 5.78 -3.12
CA ALA A 11 -1.17 7.03 -3.66
C ALA A 11 0.36 7.03 -3.61
N ILE A 12 0.99 7.44 -4.71
CA ILE A 12 2.43 7.64 -4.83
C ILE A 12 2.70 9.10 -5.12
N LEU A 13 3.55 9.70 -4.30
CA LEU A 13 3.88 11.12 -4.36
C LEU A 13 5.39 11.28 -4.55
N ALA A 14 5.82 11.95 -5.62
CA ALA A 14 7.19 12.46 -5.71
C ALA A 14 7.17 13.95 -5.34
N LEU A 15 8.09 14.31 -4.44
CA LEU A 15 8.26 15.66 -3.92
C LEU A 15 9.70 16.08 -4.20
N ASP A 16 9.87 17.31 -4.65
CA ASP A 16 11.15 18.00 -4.51
C ASP A 16 11.19 18.62 -3.11
N ILE A 17 12.12 18.14 -2.28
CA ILE A 17 12.26 18.55 -0.88
C ILE A 17 12.78 19.98 -0.72
N HIS A 18 13.53 20.49 -1.71
CA HIS A 18 14.10 21.84 -1.67
C HIS A 18 13.03 22.87 -2.01
N SER A 19 12.30 22.65 -3.12
CA SER A 19 11.23 23.54 -3.55
C SER A 19 9.90 23.29 -2.83
N ARG A 20 9.77 22.17 -2.11
CA ARG A 20 8.52 21.67 -1.49
C ARG A 20 7.38 21.49 -2.50
N SER A 21 7.72 21.27 -3.77
CA SER A 21 6.76 21.09 -4.85
C SER A 21 6.46 19.60 -5.09
N VAL A 22 5.23 19.32 -5.51
CA VAL A 22 4.84 17.99 -5.97
C VAL A 22 5.27 17.84 -7.42
N GLU A 23 6.24 16.97 -7.67
CA GLU A 23 6.64 16.65 -9.04
C GLU A 23 5.65 15.69 -9.70
N THR A 24 5.11 14.72 -8.95
CA THR A 24 4.06 13.84 -9.46
C THR A 24 3.19 13.23 -8.38
N LEU A 25 1.94 12.97 -8.74
CA LEU A 25 0.98 12.17 -7.98
C LEU A 25 0.42 11.07 -8.90
N SER A 26 0.49 9.83 -8.44
CA SER A 26 -0.19 8.70 -9.06
C SER A 26 -1.09 8.04 -8.03
N THR A 27 -2.35 7.83 -8.39
CA THR A 27 -3.31 7.14 -7.53
C THR A 27 -3.87 5.95 -8.27
N VAL A 28 -3.93 4.80 -7.61
CA VAL A 28 -4.62 3.60 -8.10
C VAL A 28 -5.62 3.12 -7.06
N ARG A 29 -6.74 2.57 -7.52
CA ARG A 29 -7.73 1.98 -6.63
C ARG A 29 -7.17 0.69 -6.02
N SER A 30 -7.36 0.53 -4.71
CA SER A 30 -7.02 -0.69 -3.98
C SER A 30 -8.13 -1.72 -4.18
N ASP A 31 -8.11 -2.39 -5.34
CA ASP A 31 -9.05 -3.48 -5.64
C ASP A 31 -8.58 -4.82 -5.04
N SER A 32 -7.89 -4.80 -3.89
CA SER A 32 -7.39 -5.98 -3.19
C SER A 32 -8.30 -6.47 -2.07
N GLU A 33 -9.45 -5.83 -1.83
CA GLU A 33 -10.40 -6.30 -0.83
C GLU A 33 -10.91 -7.72 -1.17
N VAL A 34 -10.81 -8.65 -0.22
CA VAL A 34 -11.27 -10.04 -0.34
C VAL A 34 -12.38 -10.38 0.67
N THR A 35 -12.90 -9.37 1.36
CA THR A 35 -13.93 -9.54 2.39
C THR A 35 -15.22 -10.14 1.81
N SER A 36 -15.64 -11.28 2.34
CA SER A 36 -16.93 -11.89 2.01
C SER A 36 -18.12 -11.07 2.55
N LYS A 37 -19.31 -11.20 1.95
CA LYS A 37 -20.54 -10.56 2.46
C LYS A 37 -20.84 -10.93 3.92
N LYS A 38 -20.61 -12.20 4.29
CA LYS A 38 -20.75 -12.68 5.67
C LYS A 38 -19.81 -11.93 6.62
N ASN A 39 -18.55 -11.78 6.25
CA ASN A 39 -17.56 -11.08 7.08
C ASN A 39 -17.87 -9.58 7.18
N LYS A 40 -18.33 -8.96 6.09
CA LYS A 40 -18.80 -7.55 6.10
C LYS A 40 -19.95 -7.34 7.09
N ALA A 41 -20.90 -8.28 7.16
CA ALA A 41 -22.00 -8.21 8.13
C ALA A 41 -21.54 -8.27 9.60
N HIS A 42 -20.35 -8.81 9.86
CA HIS A 42 -19.71 -8.84 11.18
C HIS A 42 -18.75 -7.66 11.40
N GLY A 43 -18.70 -6.69 10.48
CA GLY A 43 -17.78 -5.55 10.55
C GLY A 43 -16.32 -5.89 10.23
N TRP A 44 -16.03 -7.08 9.71
CA TRP A 44 -14.67 -7.47 9.35
C TRP A 44 -14.33 -7.01 7.94
N SER A 45 -13.05 -6.73 7.72
CA SER A 45 -12.49 -6.39 6.40
C SER A 45 -11.12 -7.03 6.21
N GLY A 46 -10.80 -7.40 4.98
CA GLY A 46 -9.54 -8.05 4.64
C GLY A 46 -9.09 -7.71 3.23
N TRP A 47 -7.79 -7.62 3.05
CA TRP A 47 -7.15 -7.32 1.77
C TRP A 47 -6.11 -8.39 1.44
N ASP A 48 -6.06 -8.78 0.17
CA ASP A 48 -5.03 -9.68 -0.36
C ASP A 48 -3.69 -8.94 -0.43
N ALA A 49 -2.70 -9.44 0.32
CA ALA A 49 -1.40 -8.81 0.44
C ALA A 49 -0.63 -8.80 -0.89
N GLU A 50 -0.61 -9.91 -1.62
CA GLU A 50 0.11 -10.01 -2.89
C GLU A 50 -0.48 -9.09 -3.96
N LYS A 51 -1.81 -9.06 -4.06
CA LYS A 51 -2.53 -8.16 -4.97
C LYS A 51 -2.28 -6.70 -4.60
N THR A 52 -2.26 -6.38 -3.30
CA THR A 52 -1.91 -5.03 -2.82
C THR A 52 -0.50 -4.64 -3.26
N VAL A 53 0.50 -5.50 -3.03
CA VAL A 53 1.89 -5.25 -3.43
C VAL A 53 2.02 -5.04 -4.94
N LYS A 54 1.34 -5.86 -5.76
CA LYS A 54 1.32 -5.68 -7.23
C LYS A 54 0.75 -4.31 -7.64
N LEU A 55 -0.32 -3.86 -6.98
CA LEU A 55 -0.90 -2.53 -7.23
C LEU A 55 0.05 -1.40 -6.80
N VAL A 56 0.75 -1.54 -5.66
CA VAL A 56 1.78 -0.59 -5.21
C VAL A 56 2.88 -0.46 -6.27
N PHE A 57 3.47 -1.57 -6.74
CA PHE A 57 4.53 -1.51 -7.73
C PHE A 57 4.06 -0.90 -9.06
N LYS A 58 2.83 -1.18 -9.49
CA LYS A 58 2.24 -0.54 -10.67
C LYS A 58 2.13 0.97 -10.51
N ALA A 59 1.66 1.43 -9.35
CA ALA A 59 1.54 2.85 -9.06
C ALA A 59 2.92 3.53 -8.98
N VAL A 60 3.91 2.88 -8.35
CA VAL A 60 5.30 3.36 -8.28
C VAL A 60 5.90 3.49 -9.66
N ALA A 61 5.76 2.48 -10.53
CA ALA A 61 6.24 2.54 -11.90
C ALA A 61 5.61 3.70 -12.68
N THR A 62 4.30 3.94 -12.48
CA THR A 62 3.57 5.04 -13.12
C THR A 62 4.03 6.43 -12.63
N ALA A 63 4.39 6.56 -11.35
CA ALA A 63 4.95 7.79 -10.81
C ALA A 63 6.40 7.99 -11.29
N ALA A 64 7.22 6.94 -11.20
CA ALA A 64 8.62 6.95 -11.61
C ALA A 64 8.79 7.27 -13.10
N SER A 65 7.83 6.91 -13.97
CA SER A 65 7.88 7.26 -15.40
C SER A 65 7.63 8.76 -15.68
N LYS A 66 7.25 9.54 -14.67
CA LYS A 66 6.94 10.98 -14.79
C LYS A 66 8.02 11.88 -14.17
N VAL A 67 9.06 11.29 -13.58
CA VAL A 67 10.18 11.98 -12.94
C VAL A 67 11.49 11.37 -13.42
N ASP A 68 12.63 12.02 -13.17
CA ASP A 68 13.93 11.38 -13.39
C ASP A 68 14.21 10.41 -12.23
N PRO A 69 14.25 9.08 -12.45
CA PRO A 69 14.45 8.12 -11.38
C PRO A 69 15.81 8.26 -10.67
N ARG A 70 16.81 8.88 -11.32
CA ARG A 70 18.12 9.16 -10.71
C ARG A 70 18.06 10.26 -9.65
N ARG A 71 16.97 11.04 -9.61
CA ARG A 71 16.73 12.08 -8.61
C ARG A 71 15.91 11.58 -7.41
N ILE A 72 15.54 10.29 -7.37
CA ILE A 72 14.87 9.72 -6.21
C ILE A 72 15.91 9.39 -5.14
N GLU A 73 16.03 10.26 -4.14
CA GLU A 73 17.01 10.11 -3.04
C GLU A 73 16.50 9.22 -1.89
N GLY A 74 15.20 8.99 -1.81
CA GLY A 74 14.61 8.19 -0.74
C GLY A 74 13.16 7.79 -1.01
N ILE A 75 12.74 6.69 -0.39
CA ILE A 75 11.38 6.18 -0.44
C ILE A 75 10.87 6.04 1.00
N ALA A 76 9.77 6.71 1.30
CA ALA A 76 9.04 6.56 2.55
C ALA A 76 7.71 5.85 2.26
N TYR A 77 7.28 4.97 3.17
CA TYR A 77 6.02 4.25 3.03
C TYR A 77 5.14 4.44 4.27
N HIS A 78 3.84 4.49 4.04
CA HIS A 78 2.80 4.54 5.05
C HIS A 78 1.71 3.54 4.67
N PHE A 79 1.35 2.66 5.61
CA PHE A 79 0.30 1.67 5.41
C PHE A 79 -0.72 1.79 6.53
N LYS A 80 -1.99 1.82 6.17
CA LYS A 80 -3.07 1.66 7.14
C LYS A 80 -3.19 0.17 7.51
N THR A 81 -2.46 -0.25 8.53
CA THR A 81 -2.61 -1.59 9.12
C THR A 81 -3.32 -1.47 10.45
N LEU A 82 -4.37 -2.27 10.64
CA LEU A 82 -4.96 -2.53 11.94
C LEU A 82 -4.24 -3.77 12.50
N TYR A 83 -3.03 -3.59 13.02
CA TYR A 83 -2.31 -4.65 13.74
C TYR A 83 -2.90 -4.78 15.14
N ASP A 84 -3.87 -5.67 15.33
CA ASP A 84 -4.32 -6.08 16.68
C ASP A 84 -4.42 -7.59 16.88
N LYS A 85 -4.06 -8.45 15.90
CA LYS A 85 -4.16 -9.92 16.10
C LYS A 85 -3.03 -10.83 15.59
N ILE A 86 -2.07 -10.35 14.80
CA ILE A 86 -1.08 -11.26 14.17
C ILE A 86 0.18 -11.47 15.03
N ILE A 87 0.44 -10.67 16.06
CA ILE A 87 1.63 -10.86 16.92
C ILE A 87 1.34 -11.75 18.15
N ASN A 88 0.07 -12.05 18.46
CA ASN A 88 -0.31 -12.81 19.66
C ASN A 88 -0.97 -14.17 19.42
N GLU A 89 -1.20 -14.60 18.17
CA GLU A 89 -1.65 -15.96 17.90
C GLU A 89 -0.48 -16.78 17.36
N GLU A 90 0.05 -17.64 18.22
CA GLU A 90 1.07 -18.64 17.93
C GLU A 90 0.80 -19.32 16.59
N VAL A 91 1.82 -19.37 15.74
CA VAL A 91 1.82 -20.22 14.54
C VAL A 91 1.45 -21.65 14.98
N PRO A 92 0.34 -22.24 14.51
CA PRO A 92 0.02 -23.61 14.85
C PRO A 92 1.16 -24.50 14.34
N LYS A 93 1.84 -25.18 15.26
CA LYS A 93 2.84 -26.19 14.89
C LYS A 93 2.15 -27.23 14.02
N ARG A 94 2.68 -27.44 12.80
CA ARG A 94 2.26 -28.57 11.96
C ARG A 94 2.54 -29.85 12.73
N SER A 95 1.49 -30.61 13.03
CA SER A 95 1.62 -31.99 13.49
C SER A 95 2.21 -32.82 12.35
N SER A 96 3.34 -33.46 12.64
CA SER A 96 4.00 -34.50 11.83
C SER A 96 3.12 -35.73 11.66
#